data_AF-A0A2W4R5X3-F1
#
_entry.id   AF-A0A2W4R5X3-F1
#
_cell.length_a   1.000
_cell.length_b   1.000
_cell.length_c   1.000
_cell.angle_alpha   90.00
_cell.angle_beta   90.00
_cell.angle_gamma   90.00
#
_symmetry.space_group_name_H-M   'P 1'
#
loop_
_entity.id
_entity.type
_entity.pdbx_description
1 polymer ?
#
loop_
_entity_poly.entity_id
_entity_poly.type
_entity_poly.pdbx_seq_one_letter_code
_entity_poly.pdbx_strand_id
1 'polypeptide(L)'
;MTQQHCAFCDGPIGSESRKTVEHFRPKSQFPELAFAWDNLFPCCDVCQSIKREQYDEALLKPDALDYIFHHYFTVNYHTGEIEPSPHADATAQHRAKITLGLYGLNAPERKTMRLREWQFYSYDPNQHIDDFNYRYFLE
;
A
#
# COMPACT_ATOMS: atom_id res chain seq x y z
N MET A 1 12.11 -8.19 -0.19
CA MET A 1 12.53 -6.76 -0.09
C MET A 1 11.56 -5.94 -0.93
N THR A 2 11.23 -4.71 -0.53
CA THR A 2 10.20 -3.90 -1.23
C THR A 2 10.71 -3.21 -2.51
N GLN A 3 11.96 -3.45 -2.93
CA GLN A 3 12.56 -2.88 -4.15
C GLN A 3 12.50 -1.35 -4.17
N GLN A 4 12.76 -0.70 -3.03
CA GLN A 4 12.66 0.76 -2.85
C GLN A 4 11.23 1.34 -2.97
N HIS A 5 10.21 0.49 -2.90
CA HIS A 5 8.82 0.92 -2.82
C HIS A 5 8.30 0.94 -1.38
N CYS A 6 7.27 1.75 -1.16
CA CYS A 6 6.49 1.78 0.07
C CYS A 6 5.73 0.47 0.25
N ALA A 7 5.86 -0.14 1.42
CA ALA A 7 5.20 -1.41 1.75
C ALA A 7 3.66 -1.35 1.70
N PHE A 8 3.06 -0.15 1.68
CA PHE A 8 1.60 0.03 1.74
C PHE A 8 1.01 0.55 0.43
N CYS A 9 1.56 1.63 -0.15
CA CYS A 9 1.02 2.17 -1.40
C CYS A 9 1.76 1.69 -2.64
N ASP A 10 2.89 0.99 -2.50
CA ASP A 10 3.79 0.58 -3.57
C ASP A 10 4.29 1.72 -4.48
N GLY A 11 4.27 2.95 -3.95
CA GLY A 11 4.89 4.11 -4.57
C GLY A 11 6.38 4.19 -4.24
N PRO A 12 7.15 5.04 -4.95
CA PRO A 12 8.60 5.08 -4.82
C PRO A 12 9.01 5.75 -3.51
N ILE A 13 10.10 5.26 -2.90
CA ILE A 13 10.70 5.84 -1.69
C ILE A 13 12.05 6.49 -2.02
N GLY A 14 12.18 7.79 -1.72
CA GLY A 14 13.43 8.54 -1.75
C GLY A 14 13.68 9.35 -3.01
N SER A 15 13.00 9.06 -4.12
CA SER A 15 13.01 9.89 -5.32
C SER A 15 11.90 10.95 -5.25
N GLU A 16 10.66 10.52 -5.02
CA GLU A 16 9.47 11.39 -5.00
C GLU A 16 8.84 11.53 -3.60
N SER A 17 9.28 10.72 -2.65
CA SER A 17 8.86 10.78 -1.24
C SER A 17 10.07 10.74 -0.32
N ARG A 18 9.91 11.15 0.94
CA ARG A 18 10.96 10.89 1.95
C ARG A 18 10.98 9.41 2.32
N LYS A 19 12.17 8.92 2.68
CA LYS A 19 12.37 7.58 3.23
C LYS A 19 12.01 7.59 4.71
N THR A 20 10.97 6.87 5.08
CA THR A 20 10.54 6.73 6.47
C THR A 20 10.43 5.27 6.87
N VAL A 21 10.35 5.03 8.18
CA VAL A 21 10.07 3.73 8.76
C VAL A 21 8.72 3.84 9.45
N GLU A 22 7.77 3.01 9.04
CA GLU A 22 6.44 2.94 9.62
C GLU A 22 6.41 1.92 10.75
N HIS A 23 5.89 2.34 11.90
CA HIS A 23 5.48 1.46 12.98
C HIS A 23 4.06 0.96 12.69
N PHE A 24 3.92 -0.29 12.25
CA PHE A 24 2.61 -0.85 11.90
C PHE A 24 1.62 -0.72 13.07
N ARG A 25 2.02 -1.22 14.24
CA ARG A 25 1.47 -0.85 15.55
C ARG A 25 2.24 0.38 16.07
N PRO A 26 1.57 1.53 16.25
CA PRO A 26 2.22 2.81 16.55
C PRO A 26 2.91 2.79 17.91
N LYS A 27 4.15 3.28 17.97
CA LYS A 27 4.98 3.29 19.19
C LYS A 27 4.36 4.07 20.36
N SER A 28 3.47 5.03 20.08
CA SER A 28 2.78 5.80 21.13
C SER A 28 1.78 4.95 21.92
N GLN A 29 1.23 3.91 21.29
CA GLN A 29 0.27 2.98 21.89
C GLN A 29 0.91 1.62 22.24
N PHE A 30 1.92 1.20 21.49
CA PHE A 30 2.63 -0.07 21.62
C PHE A 30 4.15 0.15 21.75
N PRO A 31 4.63 0.83 22.80
CA PRO A 31 6.04 1.18 22.96
C PRO A 31 6.98 -0.05 22.99
N GLU A 32 6.49 -1.20 23.46
CA GLU A 32 7.20 -2.48 23.47
C GLU A 32 7.52 -3.01 22.06
N LEU A 33 6.79 -2.56 21.04
CA LEU A 33 7.00 -2.93 19.64
C LEU A 33 7.82 -1.89 18.85
N ALA A 34 8.33 -0.84 19.50
CA ALA A 34 9.01 0.27 18.83
C ALA A 34 10.29 -0.16 18.08
N PHE A 35 10.91 -1.26 18.50
CA PHE A 35 12.14 -1.82 17.91
C PHE A 35 11.96 -3.25 17.40
N ALA A 36 10.73 -3.75 17.34
CA ALA A 36 10.43 -5.08 16.83
C ALA A 36 10.48 -5.05 15.29
N TRP A 37 11.37 -5.83 14.68
CA TRP A 37 11.60 -5.81 13.22
C TRP A 37 10.35 -6.13 12.41
N ASP A 38 9.51 -7.02 12.92
CA ASP A 38 8.22 -7.39 12.32
C ASP A 38 7.15 -6.30 12.45
N ASN A 39 7.44 -5.20 13.16
CA ASN A 39 6.60 -4.02 13.29
C ASN A 39 7.11 -2.81 12.49
N LEU A 40 8.26 -2.92 11.81
CA LEU A 40 8.93 -1.82 11.12
C LEU A 40 8.93 -2.02 9.60
N PHE A 41 8.32 -1.09 8.87
CA PHE A 41 8.15 -1.21 7.41
C PHE A 41 8.75 -0.02 6.64
N PRO A 42 9.41 -0.25 5.49
CA PRO A 42 9.76 0.82 4.56
C PRO A 42 8.49 1.55 4.10
N CYS A 43 8.43 2.86 4.35
CA CYS A 43 7.23 3.65 4.11
C CYS A 43 7.55 5.01 3.48
N CYS A 44 6.66 5.51 2.64
CA CYS A 44 6.69 6.89 2.19
C CYS A 44 6.10 7.82 3.26
N ASP A 45 6.58 9.06 3.33
CA ASP A 45 6.09 10.04 4.31
C ASP A 45 4.62 10.42 4.11
N VAL A 46 4.06 10.23 2.91
CA VAL A 46 2.62 10.41 2.66
C VAL A 46 1.79 9.34 3.38
N CYS A 47 2.12 8.05 3.24
CA CYS A 47 1.43 6.97 3.96
C CYS A 47 1.52 7.16 5.47
N GLN A 48 2.74 7.42 5.97
CA GLN A 48 2.99 7.63 7.39
C GLN A 48 2.23 8.84 7.95
N SER A 49 2.20 9.97 7.22
CA SER A 49 1.52 11.19 7.69
C SER A 49 0.00 11.11 7.68
N ILE A 50 -0.59 10.23 6.86
CA ILE A 50 -2.02 9.93 6.84
C ILE A 50 -2.38 9.00 8.01
N LYS A 51 -1.68 7.85 8.15
CA LYS A 51 -1.95 6.89 9.23
C LYS A 51 -1.67 7.48 10.60
N ARG A 52 -0.52 8.15 10.78
CA ARG A 52 -0.05 8.69 12.06
C ARG A 52 -0.07 7.59 13.13
N GLU A 53 -0.61 7.91 14.31
CA GLU A 53 -0.76 6.99 15.42
C GLU A 53 -2.05 6.15 15.32
N GLN A 54 -2.78 6.15 14.20
CA GLN A 54 -3.98 5.32 14.07
C GLN A 54 -3.61 3.84 13.90
N TYR A 55 -4.42 2.96 14.49
CA TYR A 55 -4.26 1.52 14.40
C TYR A 55 -5.62 0.83 14.54
N ASP A 56 -5.78 -0.27 13.82
CA ASP A 56 -6.95 -1.16 13.88
C ASP A 56 -6.46 -2.60 13.70
N GLU A 57 -7.01 -3.55 14.46
CA GLU A 57 -6.65 -4.97 14.37
C GLU A 57 -7.01 -5.59 13.00
N ALA A 58 -7.96 -4.98 12.28
CA ALA A 58 -8.33 -5.37 10.92
C ALA A 58 -7.36 -4.81 9.85
N LEU A 59 -6.36 -4.00 10.21
CA LEU A 59 -5.38 -3.49 9.26
C LEU A 59 -4.58 -4.64 8.63
N LEU A 60 -4.42 -4.59 7.29
CA LEU A 60 -3.65 -5.60 6.57
C LEU A 60 -2.15 -5.36 6.75
N LYS A 61 -1.46 -6.38 7.24
CA LYS A 61 0.00 -6.37 7.40
C LYS A 61 0.64 -6.80 6.07
N PRO A 62 1.55 -6.01 5.48
CA PRO A 62 2.01 -6.23 4.11
C PRO A 62 2.97 -7.42 3.95
N ASP A 63 3.53 -7.94 5.05
CA ASP A 63 4.40 -9.13 5.07
C ASP A 63 3.71 -10.36 5.67
N ALA A 64 2.39 -10.34 5.87
CA ALA A 64 1.67 -11.52 6.32
C ALA A 64 1.77 -12.62 5.26
N LEU A 65 2.02 -13.86 5.70
CA LEU A 65 2.28 -15.01 4.80
C LEU A 65 1.11 -15.32 3.87
N ASP A 66 -0.11 -14.99 4.28
CA ASP A 66 -1.36 -15.19 3.55
C ASP A 66 -1.84 -13.94 2.83
N TYR A 67 -1.06 -12.85 2.83
CA TYR A 67 -1.42 -11.63 2.14
C TYR A 67 -1.24 -11.77 0.62
N ILE A 68 -2.36 -11.73 -0.11
CA ILE A 68 -2.40 -11.69 -1.57
C ILE A 68 -3.26 -10.48 -1.96
N PHE A 69 -2.70 -9.55 -2.73
CA PHE A 69 -3.40 -8.29 -3.07
C PHE A 69 -4.80 -8.54 -3.65
N HIS A 70 -4.92 -9.40 -4.68
CA HIS A 70 -6.19 -9.70 -5.36
C HIS A 70 -7.21 -10.45 -4.50
N HIS A 71 -6.81 -11.01 -3.35
CA HIS A 71 -7.78 -11.50 -2.38
C HIS A 71 -8.58 -10.33 -1.80
N TYR A 72 -7.90 -9.25 -1.41
CA TYR A 72 -8.50 -8.14 -0.67
C TYR A 72 -8.98 -7.00 -1.58
N PHE A 73 -8.37 -6.85 -2.75
CA PHE A 73 -8.52 -5.66 -3.57
C PHE A 73 -8.78 -5.98 -5.05
N THR A 74 -9.54 -5.09 -5.70
CA THR A 74 -9.67 -5.00 -7.15
C THR A 74 -9.28 -3.60 -7.61
N VAL A 75 -8.78 -3.50 -8.84
CA VAL A 75 -8.34 -2.22 -9.41
C VAL A 75 -9.30 -1.74 -10.47
N ASN A 76 -9.59 -0.44 -10.46
CA ASN A 76 -10.43 0.21 -11.45
C ASN A 76 -9.53 0.98 -12.43
N TYR A 77 -9.25 0.38 -13.59
CA TYR A 77 -8.40 0.98 -14.63
C TYR A 77 -8.98 2.22 -15.31
N HIS A 78 -10.27 2.53 -15.09
CA HIS A 78 -10.86 3.76 -15.59
C HIS A 78 -10.60 4.95 -14.65
N THR A 79 -10.60 4.71 -13.33
CA THR A 79 -10.53 5.77 -12.32
C THR A 79 -9.22 5.81 -11.53
N GLY A 80 -8.40 4.75 -11.58
CA GLY A 80 -7.20 4.59 -10.75
C GLY A 80 -7.50 4.18 -9.31
N GLU A 81 -8.76 3.83 -9.00
CA GLU A 81 -9.18 3.42 -7.67
C GLU A 81 -8.81 1.97 -7.37
N ILE A 82 -8.50 1.71 -6.10
CA ILE A 82 -8.48 0.36 -5.55
C ILE A 82 -9.73 0.20 -4.70
N GLU A 83 -10.49 -0.85 -4.95
CA GLU A 83 -11.74 -1.16 -4.26
C GLU A 83 -11.58 -2.46 -3.47
N PRO A 84 -12.31 -2.66 -2.36
CA PRO A 84 -12.41 -3.97 -1.73
C PRO A 84 -12.91 -5.00 -2.75
N SER A 85 -12.27 -6.17 -2.81
CA SER A 85 -12.63 -7.22 -3.74
C SER A 85 -14.09 -7.66 -3.53
N PRO A 86 -14.93 -7.69 -4.58
CA PRO A 86 -16.32 -8.14 -4.46
C PRO A 86 -16.42 -9.66 -4.23
N HIS A 87 -15.33 -10.41 -4.49
CA HIS A 87 -15.25 -11.86 -4.30
C HIS A 87 -14.71 -12.25 -2.91
N ALA A 88 -14.20 -11.29 -2.14
CA ALA A 88 -13.79 -11.50 -0.75
C ALA A 88 -15.00 -11.67 0.17
N ASP A 89 -14.81 -12.42 1.25
CA ASP A 89 -15.77 -12.48 2.34
C ASP A 89 -15.90 -11.12 3.08
N ALA A 90 -16.91 -11.02 3.96
CA ALA A 90 -17.18 -9.78 4.69
C ALA A 90 -16.00 -9.31 5.56
N THR A 91 -15.21 -10.25 6.10
CA THR A 91 -14.05 -9.95 6.94
C THR A 91 -12.93 -9.35 6.09
N ALA A 92 -12.59 -9.98 4.98
CA ALA A 92 -11.57 -9.49 4.06
C ALA A 92 -11.97 -8.14 3.44
N GLN A 93 -13.25 -7.95 3.06
CA GLN A 93 -13.73 -6.65 2.59
C GLN A 93 -13.63 -5.56 3.67
N HIS A 94 -13.91 -5.90 4.94
CA HIS A 94 -13.76 -4.96 6.05
C HIS A 94 -12.29 -4.57 6.25
N ARG A 95 -11.37 -5.54 6.28
CA ARG A 95 -9.91 -5.32 6.37
C ARG A 95 -9.38 -4.46 5.22
N ALA A 96 -9.89 -4.68 4.01
CA ALA A 96 -9.56 -3.87 2.83
C ALA A 96 -9.99 -2.41 3.03
N LYS A 97 -11.22 -2.15 3.47
CA LYS A 97 -11.75 -0.79 3.72
C LYS A 97 -10.92 -0.05 4.77
N ILE A 98 -10.59 -0.71 5.87
CA ILE A 98 -9.73 -0.15 6.93
C ILE A 98 -8.37 0.23 6.37
N THR A 99 -7.73 -0.67 5.63
CA THR A 99 -6.41 -0.43 5.01
C THR A 99 -6.42 0.73 4.02
N LEU A 100 -7.43 0.80 3.13
CA LEU A 100 -7.60 1.90 2.17
C LEU A 100 -7.74 3.25 2.88
N GLY A 101 -8.52 3.29 3.97
CA GLY A 101 -8.76 4.49 4.76
C GLY A 101 -7.53 4.94 5.55
N LEU A 102 -6.95 4.04 6.36
CA LEU A 102 -5.83 4.38 7.25
C LEU A 102 -4.59 4.88 6.51
N TYR A 103 -4.31 4.34 5.33
CA TYR A 103 -3.17 4.80 4.51
C TYR A 103 -3.54 5.79 3.42
N GLY A 104 -4.83 6.14 3.27
CA GLY A 104 -5.32 7.04 2.22
C GLY A 104 -4.97 6.54 0.81
N LEU A 105 -5.13 5.24 0.57
CA LEU A 105 -4.68 4.60 -0.67
C LEU A 105 -5.40 5.15 -1.92
N ASN A 106 -6.58 5.75 -1.79
CA ASN A 106 -7.31 6.39 -2.90
C ASN A 106 -7.26 7.92 -2.90
N ALA A 107 -6.22 8.52 -2.29
CA ALA A 107 -5.97 9.96 -2.45
C ALA A 107 -5.94 10.34 -3.95
N PRO A 108 -6.51 11.48 -4.37
CA PRO A 108 -6.65 11.86 -5.79
C PRO A 108 -5.36 11.76 -6.61
N GLU A 109 -4.23 12.15 -6.01
CA GLU A 109 -2.92 12.12 -6.64
C GLU A 109 -2.48 10.69 -6.95
N ARG A 110 -2.74 9.73 -6.05
CA ARG A 110 -2.40 8.31 -6.24
C ARG A 110 -3.20 7.68 -7.36
N LYS A 111 -4.48 8.02 -7.46
CA LYS A 111 -5.35 7.56 -8.55
C LYS A 111 -4.81 8.01 -9.91
N THR A 112 -4.44 9.29 -9.98
CA THR A 112 -3.85 9.88 -11.19
C THR A 112 -2.52 9.21 -11.55
N MET A 113 -1.67 8.93 -10.55
CA MET A 113 -0.38 8.28 -10.78
C MET A 113 -0.48 6.83 -11.21
N ARG A 114 -1.40 6.05 -10.65
CA ARG A 114 -1.69 4.68 -11.12
C ARG A 114 -2.10 4.64 -12.58
N LEU A 115 -3.01 5.53 -13.00
CA LEU A 115 -3.44 5.59 -14.39
C LEU A 115 -2.29 5.95 -15.33
N ARG A 116 -1.41 6.87 -14.92
CA ARG A 116 -0.23 7.25 -15.68
C ARG A 116 0.76 6.10 -15.81
N GLU A 117 1.07 5.41 -14.72
CA GLU A 117 1.94 4.23 -14.71
C GLU A 117 1.37 3.11 -15.57
N TRP A 118 0.07 2.83 -15.46
CA TRP A 118 -0.61 1.84 -16.28
C TRP A 118 -0.52 2.16 -17.79
N GLN A 119 -0.67 3.43 -18.17
CA GLN A 119 -0.49 3.86 -19.56
C GLN A 119 0.93 3.62 -20.06
N PHE A 120 1.94 3.91 -19.23
CA PHE A 120 3.34 3.67 -19.59
C PHE A 120 3.66 2.18 -19.69
N TYR A 121 3.24 1.38 -18.72
CA TYR A 121 3.44 -0.07 -18.74
C TYR A 121 2.78 -0.73 -19.94
N SER A 122 1.56 -0.29 -20.29
CA SER A 122 0.82 -0.80 -21.45
C SER A 122 1.50 -0.52 -22.80
N TYR A 123 2.39 0.49 -22.86
CA TYR A 123 3.13 0.83 -24.08
C TYR A 123 4.34 -0.09 -24.32
N ASP A 124 5.01 -0.53 -23.26
CA ASP A 124 6.15 -1.45 -23.33
C ASP A 124 6.15 -2.43 -22.13
N PRO A 125 5.36 -3.51 -22.21
CA PRO A 125 5.18 -4.43 -21.10
C PRO A 125 6.40 -5.35 -20.86
N ASN A 126 7.46 -5.25 -21.67
CA ASN A 126 8.66 -6.07 -21.53
C ASN A 126 9.64 -5.53 -20.48
N GLN A 127 9.40 -4.32 -19.95
CA GLN A 127 10.22 -3.73 -18.90
C GLN A 127 10.03 -4.47 -17.57
N HIS A 128 11.04 -4.41 -16.71
CA HIS A 128 11.01 -5.10 -15.43
C HIS A 128 10.00 -4.42 -14.50
N ILE A 129 9.06 -5.18 -13.92
CA ILE A 129 7.96 -4.60 -13.14
C ILE A 129 8.45 -3.80 -11.92
N ASP A 130 9.60 -4.17 -11.33
CA ASP A 130 10.22 -3.42 -10.22
C ASP A 130 10.69 -2.01 -10.59
N ASP A 131 10.72 -1.64 -11.87
CA ASP A 131 11.03 -0.28 -12.30
C ASP A 131 9.78 0.63 -12.31
N PHE A 132 8.58 0.06 -12.09
CA PHE A 132 7.31 0.77 -12.07
C PHE A 132 6.76 0.96 -10.67
N ASN A 133 5.98 2.03 -10.50
CA ASN A 133 5.24 2.29 -9.28
C ASN A 133 3.87 1.60 -9.32
N TYR A 134 3.32 1.31 -8.14
CA TYR A 134 1.99 0.71 -8.00
C TYR A 134 1.88 -0.62 -8.76
N ARG A 135 2.86 -1.52 -8.59
CA ARG A 135 3.00 -2.76 -9.37
C ARG A 135 1.79 -3.67 -9.27
N TYR A 136 1.13 -3.69 -8.12
CA TYR A 136 -0.17 -4.37 -7.93
C TYR A 136 -1.28 -3.89 -8.89
N PHE A 137 -1.11 -2.74 -9.53
CA PHE A 137 -2.03 -2.14 -10.50
C PHE A 137 -1.65 -2.52 -11.95
N LEU A 138 -0.49 -3.14 -12.16
CA LEU A 138 0.06 -3.48 -13.48
C LEU A 138 0.00 -4.98 -13.78
N GLU A 139 -0.10 -5.81 -12.74
CA GLU A 139 -0.28 -7.27 -12.79
C GLU A 139 -1.72 -7.70 -13.14
#